data_AF-A0A4Z0P689-F1
#
_entry.id   AF-A0A4Z0P689-F1
#
_cell.length_a   1.000
_cell.length_b   1.000
_cell.length_c   1.000
_cell.angle_alpha   90.00
_cell.angle_beta   90.00
_cell.angle_gamma   90.00
#
_symmetry.space_group_name_H-M   'P 1'
#
loop_
_entity.id
_entity.type
_entity.pdbx_description
1 polymer ?
#
loop_
_entity_poly.entity_id
_entity_poly.type
_entity_poly.pdbx_seq_one_letter_code
_entity_poly.pdbx_strand_id
1 'polypeptide(L)'
;MPQLVYSTWGGIHLLAAVLSLLLGTAVLALPKRGLRHRQMGYAYVGGLGVMLTTSFAIYRQYNGFGIFHVAAILSAATLLAGMLPVWRKRPTHNWLQLHYSFMYLSVLELYVALVAEVLVRVPGLDFWEVAGASSAVVLLPGAVLFSRLRRQWEPSAGLAQRSV
;
A
#
# COMPACT_ATOMS: atom_id res chain seq x y z
N MET A 1 -16.25 -27.59 0.36
CA MET A 1 -16.45 -26.13 0.43
C MET A 1 -15.18 -25.44 -0.04
N PRO A 2 -15.23 -24.37 -0.86
CA PRO A 2 -14.03 -23.63 -1.24
C PRO A 2 -13.38 -23.06 0.02
N GLN A 3 -12.15 -23.48 0.31
CA GLN A 3 -11.39 -22.96 1.45
C GLN A 3 -10.73 -21.64 1.05
N LEU A 4 -10.93 -20.59 1.84
CA LEU A 4 -10.31 -19.27 1.59
C LEU A 4 -8.85 -19.22 2.07
N VAL A 5 -8.51 -20.03 3.06
CA VAL A 5 -7.19 -20.10 3.71
C VAL A 5 -6.74 -21.55 3.77
N TYR A 6 -5.49 -21.80 3.40
CA TYR A 6 -4.92 -23.14 3.24
C TYR A 6 -3.76 -23.43 4.20
N SER A 7 -3.35 -22.46 5.01
CA SER A 7 -2.31 -22.59 6.03
C SER A 7 -2.44 -21.49 7.09
N THR A 8 -1.82 -21.69 8.25
CA THR A 8 -1.74 -20.65 9.30
C THR A 8 -1.13 -19.36 8.75
N TRP A 9 -0.07 -19.46 7.96
CA TRP A 9 0.58 -18.31 7.31
C TRP A 9 -0.38 -17.56 6.38
N GLY A 10 -1.16 -18.29 5.57
CA GLY A 10 -2.18 -17.69 4.71
C GLY A 10 -3.28 -16.98 5.50
N GLY A 11 -3.66 -17.51 6.67
CA GLY A 11 -4.66 -16.90 7.54
C GLY A 11 -4.18 -15.61 8.18
N ILE A 12 -2.94 -15.61 8.70
CA ILE A 12 -2.31 -14.41 9.25
C ILE A 12 -2.13 -13.36 8.15
N HIS A 13 -1.67 -13.77 6.96
CA HIS A 13 -1.53 -12.89 5.80
C HIS A 13 -2.85 -12.24 5.42
N LEU A 14 -3.93 -13.03 5.29
CA LEU A 14 -5.26 -12.52 4.94
C LEU A 14 -5.79 -11.53 5.98
N LEU A 15 -5.67 -11.85 7.27
CA LEU A 15 -6.10 -10.95 8.34
C LEU A 15 -5.30 -9.64 8.32
N ALA A 16 -3.97 -9.74 8.21
CA ALA A 16 -3.10 -8.57 8.11
C ALA A 16 -3.41 -7.73 6.87
N ALA A 17 -3.69 -8.36 5.72
CA ALA A 17 -4.08 -7.68 4.49
C ALA A 17 -5.39 -6.89 4.64
N VAL A 18 -6.42 -7.52 5.21
CA VAL A 18 -7.72 -6.87 5.44
C VAL A 18 -7.58 -5.69 6.42
N LEU A 19 -6.89 -5.88 7.54
CA LEU A 19 -6.65 -4.79 8.50
C LEU A 19 -5.85 -3.65 7.88
N SER A 20 -4.82 -3.97 7.09
CA SER A 20 -4.00 -2.97 6.39
C SER A 20 -4.79 -2.20 5.36
N LEU A 21 -5.67 -2.88 4.61
CA LEU A 21 -6.54 -2.21 3.64
C LEU A 21 -7.48 -1.22 4.34
N LEU A 22 -8.14 -1.63 5.43
CA LEU A 22 -9.05 -0.78 6.19
C LEU A 22 -8.31 0.42 6.83
N LEU A 23 -7.19 0.16 7.50
CA LEU A 23 -6.39 1.21 8.14
C LEU A 23 -5.78 2.16 7.11
N GLY A 24 -5.23 1.65 6.00
CA GLY A 24 -4.67 2.45 4.92
C GLY A 24 -5.72 3.37 4.28
N THR A 25 -6.90 2.81 3.98
CA THR A 25 -8.05 3.59 3.49
C THR A 25 -8.43 4.69 4.47
N ALA A 26 -8.54 4.37 5.75
CA ALA A 26 -8.90 5.34 6.77
C ALA A 26 -7.82 6.43 6.94
N VAL A 27 -6.54 6.07 6.88
CA VAL A 27 -5.41 7.02 6.90
C VAL A 27 -5.48 7.98 5.71
N LEU A 28 -5.93 7.53 4.54
CA LEU A 28 -6.15 8.38 3.36
C LEU A 28 -7.39 9.27 3.48
N ALA A 29 -8.47 8.81 4.12
CA ALA A 29 -9.69 9.59 4.30
C ALA A 29 -9.61 10.65 5.42
N LEU A 30 -8.85 10.35 6.48
CA LEU A 30 -8.79 11.22 7.65
C LEU A 30 -7.88 12.45 7.46
N PRO A 31 -8.10 13.52 8.25
CA PRO A 31 -7.20 14.66 8.30
C PRO A 31 -5.77 14.20 8.62
N LYS A 32 -4.79 14.69 7.86
CA LYS A 32 -3.37 14.28 7.96
C LYS A 32 -2.64 14.85 9.19
N ARG A 33 -3.37 15.47 10.11
CA ARG A 33 -2.83 16.19 11.27
C ARG A 33 -3.35 15.55 12.56
N GLY A 34 -2.47 15.47 13.57
CA GLY A 34 -2.82 15.04 14.92
C GLY A 34 -2.55 13.57 15.23
N LEU A 35 -2.88 13.18 16.47
CA LEU A 35 -2.54 11.89 17.04
C LEU A 35 -3.25 10.71 16.36
N ARG A 36 -4.51 10.90 15.94
CA ARG A 36 -5.31 9.85 15.27
C ARG A 36 -4.66 9.38 13.97
N HIS A 37 -4.26 10.32 13.10
CA HIS A 37 -3.55 9.98 11.86
C HIS A 37 -2.25 9.22 12.13
N ARG A 38 -1.48 9.66 13.13
CA ARG A 38 -0.23 8.99 13.53
C ARG A 38 -0.47 7.56 14.04
N GLN A 39 -1.41 7.36 14.95
CA GLN A 39 -1.72 6.04 15.51
C GLN A 39 -2.19 5.08 14.42
N MET A 40 -3.13 5.51 13.59
CA MET A 40 -3.66 4.69 12.49
C MET A 40 -2.59 4.44 11.40
N GLY A 41 -1.73 5.42 11.13
CA GLY A 41 -0.59 5.27 10.22
C GLY A 41 0.41 4.23 10.70
N TYR A 42 0.78 4.25 11.98
CA TYR A 42 1.66 3.21 12.54
C TYR A 42 0.99 1.83 12.61
N ALA A 43 -0.31 1.78 12.93
CA ALA A 43 -1.07 0.52 12.87
C ALA A 43 -1.12 -0.05 11.45
N TYR A 44 -1.34 0.81 10.44
CA TYR A 44 -1.27 0.46 9.03
C TYR A 44 0.12 -0.08 8.63
N VAL A 45 1.18 0.65 8.94
CA VAL A 45 2.57 0.24 8.63
C VAL A 45 2.91 -1.10 9.28
N GLY A 46 2.52 -1.29 10.54
CA GLY A 46 2.73 -2.56 11.25
C GLY A 46 1.96 -3.71 10.62
N GLY A 47 0.67 -3.52 10.33
CA GLY A 47 -0.16 -4.52 9.65
C GLY A 47 0.38 -4.88 8.27
N LEU A 48 0.77 -3.88 7.48
CA LEU A 48 1.33 -4.09 6.15
C LEU A 48 2.66 -4.84 6.24
N GLY A 49 3.51 -4.51 7.23
CA GLY A 49 4.74 -5.25 7.50
C GLY A 49 4.52 -6.73 7.81
N VAL A 50 3.50 -7.07 8.60
CA VAL A 50 3.12 -8.47 8.88
C VAL A 50 2.64 -9.16 7.60
N MET A 51 1.77 -8.49 6.82
CA MET A 51 1.28 -9.02 5.54
C MET A 51 2.44 -9.29 4.57
N LEU A 52 3.36 -8.35 4.40
CA LEU A 52 4.52 -8.50 3.52
C LEU A 52 5.44 -9.63 3.99
N THR A 53 5.73 -9.72 5.29
CA THR A 53 6.59 -10.77 5.84
C THR A 53 5.97 -12.17 5.63
N THR A 54 4.67 -12.30 5.91
CA THR A 54 3.96 -13.57 5.74
C THR A 54 3.81 -13.99 4.29
N SER A 55 3.85 -13.06 3.33
CA SER A 55 3.84 -13.39 1.91
C SER A 55 5.03 -14.28 1.50
N PHE A 56 6.20 -14.10 2.14
CA PHE A 56 7.39 -14.91 1.88
C PHE A 56 7.31 -16.32 2.46
N ALA A 57 6.26 -16.65 3.22
CA ALA A 57 5.99 -18.01 3.69
C ALA A 57 4.92 -18.74 2.85
N ILE A 58 4.45 -18.13 1.75
CA ILE A 58 3.35 -18.64 0.92
C ILE A 58 3.84 -18.93 -0.50
N TYR A 59 4.02 -20.22 -0.82
CA TYR A 59 4.60 -20.66 -2.10
C TYR A 59 3.60 -21.30 -3.07
N ARG A 60 2.32 -21.38 -2.70
CA ARG A 60 1.34 -22.28 -3.34
C ARG A 60 1.11 -22.02 -4.83
N GLN A 61 1.13 -20.77 -5.29
CA GLN A 61 0.79 -20.48 -6.69
C GLN A 61 1.87 -20.96 -7.67
N TYR A 62 3.14 -20.83 -7.30
CA TYR A 62 4.28 -21.10 -8.19
C TYR A 62 5.16 -22.25 -7.70
N ASN A 63 4.75 -22.96 -6.64
CA ASN A 63 5.53 -23.99 -5.95
C ASN A 63 6.95 -23.54 -5.58
N GLY A 64 7.12 -22.25 -5.28
CA GLY A 64 8.42 -21.64 -4.99
C GLY A 64 8.36 -20.12 -4.99
N PHE A 65 9.53 -19.49 -4.92
CA PHE A 65 9.64 -18.03 -5.06
C PHE A 65 9.13 -17.63 -6.44
N GLY A 66 8.29 -16.61 -6.49
CA GLY A 66 7.55 -16.25 -7.69
C GLY A 66 7.17 -14.78 -7.70
N ILE A 67 6.41 -14.38 -8.71
CA ILE A 67 6.13 -12.97 -8.97
C ILE A 67 5.42 -12.25 -7.82
N PHE A 68 4.60 -12.93 -7.03
CA PHE A 68 3.99 -12.34 -5.83
C PHE A 68 5.00 -11.97 -4.73
N HIS A 69 6.12 -12.69 -4.65
CA HIS A 69 7.21 -12.33 -3.75
C HIS A 69 7.94 -11.08 -4.25
N VAL A 70 8.13 -10.97 -5.57
CA VAL A 70 8.68 -9.76 -6.19
C VAL A 70 7.75 -8.57 -5.94
N ALA A 71 6.43 -8.74 -6.09
CA ALA A 71 5.45 -7.72 -5.75
C ALA A 71 5.51 -7.32 -4.27
N ALA A 72 5.71 -8.27 -3.35
CA ALA A 72 5.92 -7.97 -1.94
C ALA A 72 7.21 -7.17 -1.68
N ILE A 73 8.30 -7.48 -2.38
CA ILE A 73 9.55 -6.68 -2.31
C ILE A 73 9.31 -5.24 -2.79
N LEU A 74 8.62 -5.08 -3.91
CA LEU A 74 8.29 -3.75 -4.45
C LEU A 74 7.41 -2.97 -3.47
N SER A 75 6.39 -3.60 -2.90
CA SER A 75 5.52 -2.95 -1.92
C SER A 75 6.24 -2.62 -0.60
N ALA A 76 7.16 -3.49 -0.17
CA ALA A 76 8.06 -3.17 0.95
C ALA A 76 8.93 -1.95 0.65
N ALA A 77 9.47 -1.84 -0.57
CA ALA A 77 10.24 -0.68 -1.00
C ALA A 77 9.38 0.60 -1.02
N THR A 78 8.14 0.54 -1.53
CA THR A 78 7.18 1.65 -1.51
C THR A 78 6.86 2.09 -0.07
N LEU A 79 6.58 1.15 0.83
CA LEU A 79 6.33 1.43 2.24
C LEU A 79 7.54 2.11 2.92
N LEU A 80 8.73 1.59 2.67
CA LEU A 80 9.97 2.17 3.19
C LEU A 80 10.21 3.57 2.60
N ALA A 81 9.96 3.78 1.31
CA ALA A 81 10.07 5.09 0.66
C ALA A 81 9.08 6.12 1.24
N GLY A 82 7.92 5.67 1.72
CA GLY A 82 6.95 6.52 2.43
C GLY A 82 7.35 6.83 3.87
N MET A 83 7.96 5.90 4.59
CA MET A 83 8.30 6.07 6.00
C MET A 83 9.68 6.69 6.25
N LEU A 84 10.64 6.44 5.35
CA LEU A 84 12.01 6.94 5.47
C LEU A 84 12.08 8.48 5.57
N PRO A 85 11.31 9.27 4.79
CA PRO A 85 11.28 10.72 4.92
C PRO A 85 10.79 11.20 6.28
N VAL A 86 9.88 10.46 6.92
CA VAL A 86 9.36 10.77 8.27
C VAL A 86 10.42 10.50 9.33
N TRP A 87 11.08 9.34 9.25
CA TRP A 87 12.11 8.95 10.23
C TRP A 87 13.37 9.82 10.12
N ARG A 88 13.79 10.15 8.90
CA ARG A 88 14.99 10.97 8.66
C ARG A 88 14.70 12.47 8.64
N LYS A 89 13.43 12.88 8.55
CA LYS A 89 12.99 14.28 8.31
C LYS A 89 13.74 14.91 7.13
N ARG A 90 13.96 14.13 6.07
CA ARG A 90 14.70 14.51 4.86
C ARG A 90 13.99 14.00 3.60
N PRO A 91 14.11 14.70 2.46
CA PRO A 91 14.72 16.02 2.28
C PRO A 91 13.91 17.11 2.97
N THR A 92 14.56 18.13 3.52
CA THR A 92 13.95 19.11 4.44
C THR A 92 12.74 19.83 3.84
N HIS A 93 12.72 20.05 2.53
CA HIS A 93 11.67 20.82 1.86
C HIS A 93 10.48 19.96 1.42
N ASN A 94 10.68 18.66 1.14
CA ASN A 94 9.67 17.82 0.47
C ASN A 94 9.35 16.51 1.21
N TRP A 95 9.93 16.25 2.39
CA TRP A 95 9.74 14.99 3.11
C TRP A 95 8.26 14.64 3.34
N LEU A 96 7.43 15.65 3.58
CA LEU A 96 5.99 15.46 3.82
C LEU A 96 5.26 15.05 2.54
N GLN A 97 5.59 15.69 1.42
CA GLN A 97 5.03 15.34 0.11
C GLN A 97 5.46 13.93 -0.31
N LEU A 98 6.73 13.57 -0.10
CA LEU A 98 7.22 12.22 -0.37
C LEU A 98 6.50 11.18 0.49
N HIS A 99 6.37 11.45 1.81
CA HIS A 99 5.61 10.59 2.70
C HIS A 99 4.18 10.37 2.19
N TYR A 100 3.42 11.44 1.93
CA TYR A 100 2.05 11.28 1.46
C TYR A 100 1.95 10.60 0.09
N SER A 101 2.90 10.85 -0.81
CA SER A 101 2.88 10.26 -2.15
C SER A 101 3.13 8.76 -2.11
N PHE A 102 4.17 8.31 -1.41
CA PHE A 102 4.48 6.90 -1.29
C PHE A 102 3.50 6.14 -0.40
N MET A 103 2.99 6.76 0.66
CA MET A 103 1.93 6.13 1.48
C MET A 103 0.60 6.03 0.73
N TYR A 104 0.32 6.96 -0.18
CA TYR A 104 -0.83 6.83 -1.08
C TYR A 104 -0.61 5.67 -2.06
N LEU A 105 0.57 5.58 -2.66
CA LEU A 105 0.93 4.49 -3.56
C LEU A 105 0.88 3.12 -2.86
N SER A 106 1.37 2.99 -1.62
CA SER A 106 1.33 1.73 -0.88
C SER A 106 -0.10 1.24 -0.59
N VAL A 107 -1.06 2.17 -0.45
CA VAL A 107 -2.48 1.81 -0.32
C VAL A 107 -3.08 1.40 -1.67
N LEU A 108 -2.69 2.06 -2.78
CA LEU A 108 -3.11 1.61 -4.11
C LEU A 108 -2.59 0.20 -4.43
N GLU A 109 -1.35 -0.13 -4.07
CA GLU A 109 -0.80 -1.47 -4.24
C GLU A 109 -1.62 -2.54 -3.50
N LEU A 110 -2.16 -2.23 -2.32
CA LEU A 110 -3.09 -3.12 -1.60
C LEU A 110 -4.39 -3.34 -2.37
N TYR A 111 -4.95 -2.29 -2.97
CA TYR A 111 -6.14 -2.42 -3.81
C TYR A 111 -5.83 -3.22 -5.09
N VAL A 112 -4.67 -3.00 -5.73
CA VAL A 112 -4.22 -3.82 -6.88
C VAL A 112 -4.13 -5.28 -6.47
N ALA A 113 -3.48 -5.58 -5.34
CA ALA A 113 -3.35 -6.93 -4.83
C ALA A 113 -4.72 -7.57 -4.52
N LEU A 114 -5.66 -6.83 -3.95
CA LEU A 114 -7.03 -7.31 -3.70
C LEU A 114 -7.74 -7.66 -5.01
N VAL A 115 -7.69 -6.78 -6.01
CA VAL A 115 -8.33 -7.04 -7.31
C VAL A 115 -7.67 -8.23 -7.99
N ALA A 116 -6.33 -8.31 -7.97
CA ALA A 116 -5.60 -9.46 -8.50
C ALA A 116 -6.00 -10.76 -7.81
N GLU A 117 -6.12 -10.76 -6.47
CA GLU A 117 -6.54 -11.92 -5.68
C GLU A 117 -7.96 -12.39 -6.06
N VAL A 118 -8.89 -11.48 -6.35
CA VAL A 118 -10.22 -11.84 -6.87
C VAL A 118 -10.12 -12.41 -8.28
N LEU A 119 -9.36 -11.77 -9.17
CA LEU A 119 -9.27 -12.15 -10.58
C LEU A 119 -8.53 -13.48 -10.79
N VAL A 120 -7.51 -13.83 -9.99
CA VAL A 120 -6.85 -15.16 -10.09
C VAL A 120 -7.77 -16.33 -9.74
N ARG A 121 -8.96 -16.07 -9.16
CA ARG A 121 -9.99 -17.10 -8.91
C ARG A 121 -10.95 -17.25 -10.08
N VAL A 122 -10.92 -16.35 -11.06
CA VAL A 122 -11.74 -16.43 -12.27
C VAL A 122 -11.02 -17.34 -13.26
N PRO A 123 -11.63 -18.47 -13.67
CA PRO A 123 -11.00 -19.37 -14.62
C PRO A 123 -10.88 -18.70 -16.00
N GLY A 124 -9.77 -18.98 -16.69
CA GLY A 124 -9.53 -18.52 -18.07
C GLY A 124 -8.73 -17.24 -18.22
N LEU A 125 -8.35 -16.58 -17.12
CA LEU A 125 -7.42 -15.45 -17.15
C LEU A 125 -5.97 -15.92 -16.91
N ASP A 126 -5.06 -15.45 -17.74
CA ASP A 126 -3.63 -15.62 -17.52
C ASP A 126 -3.06 -14.58 -16.54
N PHE A 127 -1.78 -14.75 -16.18
CA PHE A 127 -1.12 -13.85 -15.24
C PHE A 127 -1.09 -12.39 -15.72
N TRP A 128 -0.79 -12.15 -17.00
CA TRP A 128 -0.63 -10.81 -17.54
C TRP A 128 -1.97 -10.09 -17.67
N GLU A 129 -3.04 -10.82 -17.98
CA GLU A 129 -4.40 -10.32 -17.97
C GLU A 129 -4.82 -9.88 -16.57
N VAL A 130 -4.58 -10.72 -15.56
CA VAL A 130 -4.87 -10.36 -14.16
C VAL A 130 -4.03 -9.18 -13.69
N ALA A 131 -2.71 -9.19 -13.94
CA ALA A 131 -1.81 -8.12 -13.54
C ALA A 131 -2.15 -6.79 -14.22
N GLY A 132 -2.41 -6.83 -15.53
CA GLY A 132 -2.80 -5.66 -16.31
C GLY A 132 -4.16 -5.10 -15.89
N ALA A 133 -5.17 -5.95 -15.76
CA ALA A 133 -6.52 -5.53 -15.38
C ALA A 133 -6.57 -4.97 -13.95
N SER A 134 -5.97 -5.66 -12.97
CA SER A 134 -5.92 -5.19 -11.59
C SER A 134 -5.19 -3.85 -11.45
N SER A 135 -4.06 -3.70 -12.14
CA SER A 135 -3.30 -2.45 -12.17
C SER A 135 -4.10 -1.33 -12.82
N ALA A 136 -4.70 -1.57 -14.00
CA ALA A 136 -5.46 -0.54 -14.71
C ALA A 136 -6.69 -0.07 -13.92
N VAL A 137 -7.47 -1.01 -13.37
CA VAL A 137 -8.70 -0.73 -12.61
C VAL A 137 -8.42 0.14 -11.37
N VAL A 138 -7.26 -0.05 -10.73
CA VAL A 138 -6.93 0.65 -9.48
C VAL A 138 -6.08 1.89 -9.73
N LEU A 139 -5.03 1.78 -10.53
CA LEU A 139 -4.06 2.86 -10.72
C LEU A 139 -4.61 3.99 -11.58
N LEU A 140 -5.48 3.73 -12.57
CA LEU A 140 -6.04 4.81 -13.39
C LEU A 140 -6.96 5.73 -12.58
N PRO A 141 -7.98 5.24 -11.85
CA PRO A 141 -8.78 6.10 -10.97
C PRO A 141 -7.95 6.65 -9.82
N GLY A 142 -7.02 5.86 -9.28
CA GLY A 142 -6.10 6.27 -8.22
C GLY A 142 -5.23 7.45 -8.65
N ALA A 143 -4.69 7.45 -9.87
CA ALA A 143 -3.89 8.56 -10.39
C ALA A 143 -4.73 9.84 -10.56
N VAL A 144 -5.97 9.72 -11.03
CA VAL A 144 -6.90 10.86 -11.11
C VAL A 144 -7.17 11.43 -9.72
N LEU A 145 -7.46 10.58 -8.73
CA LEU A 145 -7.71 11.01 -7.35
C LEU A 145 -6.44 11.62 -6.73
N PHE A 146 -5.28 11.01 -6.94
CA PHE A 146 -3.99 11.52 -6.49
C PHE A 146 -3.72 12.93 -7.01
N SER A 147 -3.98 13.18 -8.29
CA SER A 147 -3.76 14.51 -8.88
C SER A 147 -4.60 15.62 -8.22
N ARG A 148 -5.79 15.26 -7.73
CA ARG A 148 -6.69 16.17 -6.99
C ARG A 148 -6.24 16.36 -5.55
N LEU A 149 -5.85 15.28 -4.87
CA LEU A 149 -5.43 15.30 -3.47
C LEU A 149 -4.05 15.94 -3.27
N ARG A 150 -3.10 15.71 -4.19
CA ARG A 150 -1.75 16.25 -4.12
C ARG A 150 -1.73 17.78 -4.02
N ARG A 151 -2.64 18.47 -4.71
CA ARG A 151 -2.78 19.94 -4.65
C ARG A 151 -3.06 20.45 -3.24
N GLN A 152 -3.68 19.63 -2.39
CA GLN A 152 -3.97 19.97 -0.99
C GLN A 152 -2.78 19.70 -0.06
N TRP A 153 -1.79 18.94 -0.53
CA TRP A 153 -0.61 18.52 0.23
C TRP A 153 0.63 19.34 -0.08
N GLU A 154 0.59 20.14 -1.15
CA GLU A 154 1.64 21.10 -1.46
C GLU A 154 1.63 22.21 -0.40
N PRO A 155 2.78 22.52 0.23
CA PRO A 155 2.87 23.64 1.15
C PRO A 155 2.43 24.91 0.41
N SER A 156 1.47 25.65 0.96
CA SER A 156 1.14 26.98 0.45
C SER A 156 2.45 27.77 0.34
N ALA A 157 2.74 28.32 -0.84
CA ALA A 157 4.01 28.98 -1.16
C ALA A 157 4.42 30.12 -0.18
N GLY A 158 3.55 30.54 0.74
CA GLY A 158 3.82 31.55 1.76
C GLY A 158 4.40 31.08 3.10
N LEU A 159 4.54 29.77 3.38
CA LEU A 159 5.07 29.28 4.68
C LEU A 159 6.55 28.91 4.67
N ALA A 160 7.18 28.82 3.49
CA ALA A 160 8.61 28.51 3.35
C ALA A 160 9.54 29.67 3.74
N GLN A 161 9.01 30.88 3.98
CA GLN A 161 9.81 32.07 4.32
C GLN A 161 9.94 32.35 5.83
N ARG A 162 9.37 31.53 6.72
CA ARG A 162 9.30 31.85 8.17
C ARG A 162 10.15 30.94 9.07
N SER A 163 11.12 30.20 8.54
CA SER A 163 11.99 29.35 9.38
C SER A 163 13.46 29.44 8.98
N VAL A 164 13.99 30.66 8.90
CA VAL A 164 15.42 30.95 9.03
C VAL A 164 15.60 31.85 10.24
#